data_AF-A0A349MXD5-F1
#
_entry.id   AF-A0A349MXD5-F1
#
_cell.length_a   1.000
_cell.length_b   1.000
_cell.length_c   1.000
_cell.angle_alpha   90.00
_cell.angle_beta   90.00
_cell.angle_gamma   90.00
#
_symmetry.space_group_name_H-M   'P 1'
#
loop_
_entity.id
_entity.type
_entity.pdbx_description
1 polymer ?
#
loop_
_entity_poly.entity_id
_entity_poly.type
_entity_poly.pdbx_seq_one_letter_code
_entity_poly.pdbx_strand_id
1 'polypeptide(L)' 'MFIGEFQHNVDDKGRLIIPAKFRNQLGDKFMVTRGLDGCLFGYPEADWGALVEKTQALS' A
#
# COMPACT_ATOMS: atom_id res chain seq x y z
N MET A 1 -6.42 -7.18 7.99
CA MET A 1 -7.45 -6.77 7.01
C MET A 1 -7.56 -5.25 6.97
N PHE A 2 -7.31 -4.67 5.79
CA PHE A 2 -7.38 -3.22 5.54
C PHE A 2 -8.79 -2.83 5.11
N ILE A 3 -9.61 -2.34 6.05
CA ILE A 3 -10.97 -1.85 5.77
C ILE A 3 -11.19 -0.50 6.44
N GLY A 4 -11.68 0.43 5.63
CA GLY A 4 -12.05 1.80 5.99
C GLY A 4 -11.68 2.77 4.88
N GLU A 5 -12.32 3.93 4.89
CA GLU A 5 -12.01 5.06 4.02
C GLU A 5 -11.52 6.22 4.89
N PHE A 6 -10.46 6.90 4.44
CA PHE A 6 -9.84 8.00 5.17
C PHE A 6 -9.46 9.10 4.19
N GLN A 7 -9.89 10.32 4.47
CA GLN A 7 -9.49 11.50 3.70
C GLN A 7 -8.29 12.15 4.38
N HIS A 8 -7.21 12.32 3.61
CA HIS A 8 -5.97 12.95 4.07
C HIS A 8 -5.47 13.92 3.02
N ASN A 9 -5.01 15.08 3.47
CA ASN A 9 -4.30 16.01 2.61
C ASN A 9 -2.88 15.50 2.37
N VAL A 10 -2.38 15.76 1.17
CA VAL A 10 -0.97 15.57 0.83
C VAL A 10 -0.23 16.85 1.23
N ASP A 11 0.89 16.70 1.93
CA ASP A 11 1.69 17.85 2.34
C ASP A 11 2.53 18.43 1.19
N ASP A 12 3.17 19.57 1.43
CA ASP A 12 4.00 20.28 0.43
C ASP A 12 5.18 19.45 -0.10
N LYS A 13 5.51 18.33 0.57
CA LYS A 13 6.58 17.40 0.17
C LYS A 13 6.04 16.15 -0.52
N GLY A 14 4.75 16.11 -0.83
CA GLY A 14 4.12 14.97 -1.48
C GLY A 14 3.89 13.78 -0.53
N ARG A 15 3.91 13.98 0.79
CA ARG A 15 3.72 12.90 1.77
C ARG A 15 2.27 12.84 2.21
N LEU A 16 1.82 11.61 2.50
CA LEU A 16 0.51 11.32 3.07
C LEU A 16 0.70 10.54 4.38
N ILE A 17 -0.07 10.90 5.40
CA ILE A 17 -0.02 10.22 6.70
C ILE A 17 -0.91 8.98 6.65
N ILE A 18 -0.32 7.81 6.90
CA ILE A 18 -1.07 6.56 7.01
C ILE A 18 -1.93 6.56 8.28
N PRO A 19 -3.23 6.19 8.19
CA PRO A 19 -4.12 6.05 9.34
C PRO A 19 -3.54 5.13 10.42
N ALA A 20 -3.66 5.53 11.69
CA ALA A 20 -3.08 4.78 12.81
C ALA A 20 -3.52 3.31 12.86
N LYS A 21 -4.76 3.01 12.49
CA LYS A 21 -5.34 1.66 12.42
C LYS A 21 -4.55 0.71 11.49
N PHE A 22 -3.88 1.24 10.48
CA PHE A 22 -3.17 0.44 9.47
C PHE A 22 -1.68 0.34 9.73
N ARG A 23 -1.09 1.21 10.57
CA ARG A 23 0.36 1.23 10.83
C ARG A 23 0.88 -0.11 11.34
N ASN A 24 0.22 -0.69 12.33
CA ASN A 24 0.64 -1.98 12.90
C ASN A 24 0.55 -3.14 11.89
N GLN A 25 -0.38 -3.07 10.93
CA GLN A 25 -0.56 -4.12 9.91
C GLN A 25 0.40 -3.94 8.72
N LEU A 26 0.77 -2.71 8.38
CA LEU A 26 1.76 -2.42 7.34
C LEU A 26 3.19 -2.63 7.83
N GLY A 27 3.45 -2.38 9.12
CA GLY A 27 4.80 -2.39 9.68
C GLY A 27 5.58 -1.12 9.35
N ASP A 28 6.86 -1.13 9.69
CA ASP A 28 7.76 0.02 9.52
C ASP A 28 8.11 0.29 8.05
N LYS A 29 8.03 -0.75 7.21
CA LYS A 29 8.29 -0.71 5.78
C LYS A 29 7.24 -1.51 5.03
N PHE A 30 6.85 -1.01 3.88
CA PHE A 30 5.85 -1.62 3.01
C PHE A 30 6.09 -1.15 1.58
N MET A 31 5.50 -1.85 0.61
CA MET A 31 5.67 -1.57 -0.81
C MET A 31 4.49 -0.78 -1.35
N VAL A 32 4.78 0.21 -2.21
CA VAL A 32 3.77 1.00 -2.91
C VAL A 32 3.96 0.83 -4.42
N THR A 33 2.87 0.57 -5.12
CA THR A 33 2.86 0.43 -6.58
C THR A 33 1.78 1.30 -7.22
N ARG A 34 1.89 1.48 -8.54
CA ARG A 34 0.80 2.07 -9.34
C ARG A 34 -0.32 1.05 -9.43
N GLY A 35 -1.49 1.43 -8.92
CA GLY A 35 -2.72 0.67 -9.07
C GLY A 35 -3.44 1.03 -10.36
N LEU A 36 -4.69 0.58 -10.44
CA LEU A 36 -5.60 0.92 -11.52
C LEU A 36 -6.14 2.34 -11.34
N ASP A 37 -6.65 2.92 -12.43
CA ASP A 37 -7.38 4.19 -12.42
C ASP A 37 -6.61 5.37 -11.77
N GLY A 38 -5.29 5.39 -11.92
CA GLY A 38 -4.44 6.44 -11.35
C GLY A 38 -4.26 6.36 -9.82
N CYS A 39 -4.67 5.25 -9.21
CA CYS A 39 -4.51 5.02 -7.78
C CYS A 39 -3.12 4.47 -7.43
N LEU A 40 -2.80 4.48 -6.14
CA LEU A 40 -1.63 3.78 -5.57
C LEU A 40 -2.12 2.63 -4.69
N PHE A 41 -1.47 1.47 -4.80
CA PHE A 41 -1.71 0.33 -3.93
C PHE A 41 -0.55 0.15 -2.96
N GLY A 42 -0.87 -0.18 -1.71
CA GLY A 42 0.10 -0.44 -0.65
C GLY A 42 0.01 -1.88 -0.17
N TYR A 43 1.15 -2.57 -0.03
CA TYR A 43 1.23 -3.96 0.40
C TYR A 43 2.25 -4.11 1.54
N PRO A 44 1.92 -4.82 2.63
CA PRO A 44 2.93 -5.29 3.58
C PRO A 44 4.00 -6.11 2.87
N GLU A 45 5.24 -6.06 3.36
CA GLU A 45 6.36 -6.80 2.74
C GLU A 45 6.07 -8.30 2.60
N ALA A 46 5.39 -8.89 3.59
CA ALA A 46 5.03 -10.31 3.59
C ALA A 46 4.10 -10.68 2.43
N ASP A 47 3.16 -9.81 2.06
CA ASP A 47 2.18 -10.07 1.02
C ASP A 47 2.74 -9.77 -0.39
N TRP A 48 3.67 -8.82 -0.47
CA TRP A 48 4.28 -8.39 -1.73
C TRP A 48 5.00 -9.54 -2.45
N GLY A 49 5.76 -10.37 -1.72
CA GLY A 49 6.48 -11.50 -2.32
C GLY A 49 5.54 -12.48 -3.03
N ALA A 50 4.44 -12.85 -2.39
CA ALA A 50 3.44 -13.75 -2.95
C ALA A 50 2.72 -13.13 -4.16
N LEU A 51 2.49 -11.82 -4.17
CA LEU A 51 1.91 -11.11 -5.31
C LEU A 51 2.84 -11.15 -6.53
N VAL A 52 4.14 -10.88 -6.31
CA VAL A 52 5.15 -10.87 -7.39
C VAL A 52 5.26 -12.26 -8.02
N GLU A 53 5.35 -13.31 -7.20
CA GLU A 53 5.45 -14.69 -7.69
C GLU A 53 4.23 -15.08 -8.54
N LYS A 54 3.01 -14.78 -8.07
CA LYS A 54 1.79 -15.03 -8.86
C LYS A 54 1.77 -14.27 -10.18
N THR A 55 2.27 -13.05 -10.19
CA THR A 55 2.30 -12.21 -11.40
C THR A 55 3.31 -12.74 -12.42
N GLN A 56 4.47 -13.23 -11.97
CA GLN A 56 5.47 -13.85 -12.83
C GLN A 56 5.00 -15.19 -13.43
N ALA A 57 4.19 -15.95 -12.71
CA ALA A 57 3.63 -17.21 -13.23
C ALA A 57 2.60 -17.02 -14.36
N LEU A 58 2.10 -15.79 -14.55
CA LEU A 58 1.11 -15.43 -15.56
C LEU A 58 1.71 -14.73 -16.79
N SER A 59 3.03 -14.47 -16.78
CA SER A 59 3.77 -13.87 -17.89
C SER A 59 4.40 -14.91 -18.81
#